data_AF-A0A519GXS4-F1
#
_entry.id   AF-A0A519GXS4-F1
#
_cell.length_a   1.000
_cell.length_b   1.000
_cell.length_c   1.000
_cell.angle_alpha   90.00
_cell.angle_beta   90.00
_cell.angle_gamma   90.00
#
_symmetry.space_group_name_H-M   'P 1'
#
loop_
_entity.id
_entity.type
_entity.pdbx_description
1 polymer ?
#
loop_
_entity_poly.entity_id
_entity_poly.type
_entity_poly.pdbx_seq_one_letter_code
_entity_poly.pdbx_strand_id
1 'polypeptide(L)' 'MATNKPRKTPTPKSTPKAPRKGPARLRSQAWYDNPDNADMTALYIERTMNFGLSFDELQSGRPMIGIA' A
#
# COMPACT_ATOMS: atom_id res chain seq x y z
N MET A 1 12.83 37.92 -36.83
CA MET A 1 12.20 37.84 -35.49
C MET A 1 12.09 36.38 -35.11
N ALA A 2 12.37 36.07 -33.85
CA ALA A 2 13.02 34.83 -33.40
C ALA A 2 12.16 33.54 -33.42
N THR A 3 12.90 32.45 -33.44
CA THR A 3 12.57 31.03 -33.53
C THR A 3 11.71 30.49 -32.37
N ASN A 4 10.74 29.63 -32.68
CA ASN A 4 9.97 28.89 -31.68
C ASN A 4 10.73 27.60 -31.30
N LYS A 5 11.02 27.40 -30.01
CA LYS A 5 11.75 26.23 -29.49
C LYS A 5 10.83 25.42 -28.56
N PRO A 6 10.55 24.13 -28.85
CA PRO A 6 9.70 23.33 -27.96
C PRO A 6 10.47 23.02 -26.66
N ARG A 7 9.91 23.45 -25.53
CA ARG A 7 10.46 23.21 -24.19
C ARG A 7 10.12 21.76 -23.80
N LYS A 8 11.01 20.81 -24.08
CA LYS A 8 10.93 19.46 -23.51
C LYS A 8 11.18 19.56 -22.02
N THR A 9 10.17 19.33 -21.19
CA THR A 9 10.35 19.08 -19.76
C THR A 9 10.99 17.70 -19.60
N PRO A 10 12.17 17.58 -18.95
CA PRO A 10 12.70 16.28 -18.61
C PRO A 10 11.89 15.72 -17.44
N THR A 11 11.12 14.67 -17.69
CA THR A 11 10.50 13.84 -16.65
C THR A 11 11.62 13.33 -15.73
N PRO A 12 11.55 13.50 -14.40
CA PRO A 12 12.56 12.95 -13.52
C PRO A 12 12.43 11.43 -13.58
N LYS A 13 13.43 10.76 -14.17
CA LYS A 13 13.56 9.30 -14.15
C LYS A 13 13.54 8.87 -12.69
N SER A 14 12.56 8.03 -12.33
CA SER A 14 12.43 7.42 -11.01
C SER A 14 13.72 6.67 -10.67
N THR A 15 14.50 7.26 -9.78
CA THR A 15 15.71 6.64 -9.24
C THR A 15 15.25 5.44 -8.39
N PRO A 16 15.83 4.24 -8.56
CA PRO A 16 15.44 3.08 -7.77
C PRO A 16 15.72 3.37 -6.30
N LYS A 17 14.66 3.45 -5.49
CA LYS A 17 14.74 3.71 -4.05
C LYS A 17 15.39 2.51 -3.37
N ALA A 18 16.49 2.76 -2.65
CA ALA A 18 17.18 1.75 -1.87
C ALA A 18 16.20 0.97 -0.96
N PRO A 19 16.42 -0.35 -0.75
CA PRO A 19 15.54 -1.15 0.09
C PRO A 19 15.48 -0.54 1.50
N ARG A 20 14.27 -0.25 1.97
CA ARG A 20 14.06 0.29 3.32
C ARG A 20 14.42 -0.79 4.34
N LYS A 21 15.47 -0.55 5.12
CA LYS A 21 15.94 -1.44 6.20
C LYS A 21 15.14 -1.11 7.46
N GLY A 22 14.07 -1.84 7.72
CA GLY A 22 13.18 -1.69 8.89
C GLY A 22 11.77 -2.18 8.60
N PRO A 23 10.94 -2.47 9.62
CA PRO A 23 9.55 -2.88 9.42
C PRO A 23 8.79 -1.73 8.76
N ALA A 24 8.67 -1.77 7.43
CA ALA A 24 7.90 -0.80 6.69
C ALA A 24 6.42 -1.05 6.98
N ARG A 25 5.68 0.01 7.35
CA ARG A 25 4.22 -0.06 7.52
C ARG A 25 3.62 -0.68 6.26
N LEU A 26 2.95 -1.82 6.43
CA LEU A 26 2.37 -2.55 5.31
C LEU A 26 1.12 -1.83 4.84
N ARG A 27 0.83 -1.89 3.53
CA ARG A 27 -0.42 -1.34 3.00
C ARG A 27 -1.64 -2.05 3.58
N SER A 28 -1.52 -3.34 3.87
CA SER A 28 -2.59 -4.14 4.49
C SER A 28 -2.97 -3.65 5.90
N GLN A 29 -2.06 -3.06 6.65
CA GLN A 29 -2.35 -2.51 7.98
C GLN A 29 -3.35 -1.35 7.93
N ALA A 30 -3.41 -0.58 6.84
CA ALA A 30 -4.39 0.49 6.71
C ALA A 30 -5.85 -0.03 6.65
N TRP A 31 -6.03 -1.32 6.33
CA TRP A 31 -7.33 -1.96 6.21
C TRP A 31 -7.66 -2.80 7.45
N TYR A 32 -6.70 -3.55 7.98
CA TYR A 32 -6.93 -4.53 9.06
C TYR A 32 -6.45 -4.10 10.45
N ASP A 33 -5.69 -3.00 10.55
CA ASP A 33 -5.06 -2.53 11.79
C ASP A 33 -4.95 -1.00 11.78
N ASN A 34 -6.09 -0.33 11.61
CA ASN A 34 -6.20 1.13 11.61
C ASN A 34 -6.91 1.61 12.88
N PRO A 35 -6.17 2.07 13.91
CA PRO A 35 -6.77 2.53 15.17
C PRO A 35 -7.61 3.81 15.01
N ASP A 36 -7.37 4.60 13.95
CA ASP A 36 -8.11 5.83 13.70
C ASP A 36 -9.54 5.58 13.19
N ASN A 37 -9.81 4.39 12.62
CA ASN A 37 -11.10 4.03 12.01
C ASN A 37 -11.47 2.57 12.30
N ALA A 38 -11.73 2.26 13.57
CA ALA A 38 -12.04 0.89 14.02
C ALA A 38 -13.26 0.27 13.30
N ASP A 39 -14.32 1.05 13.05
CA ASP A 39 -15.54 0.58 12.38
C ASP A 39 -15.26 0.07 10.97
N MET A 40 -14.44 0.79 10.20
CA MET A 40 -14.05 0.39 8.86
C MET A 40 -13.18 -0.85 8.87
N THR A 41 -12.27 -0.95 9.84
CA THR A 41 -11.43 -2.13 10.02
C THR A 41 -12.27 -3.38 10.32
N ALA A 42 -13.28 -3.28 11.20
CA ALA A 42 -14.18 -4.38 11.49
C ALA A 42 -14.88 -4.89 10.20
N LEU A 43 -15.43 -3.99 9.39
CA LEU A 43 -16.08 -4.34 8.13
C LEU A 43 -15.14 -5.06 7.15
N TYR A 44 -13.90 -4.59 7.01
CA TYR A 44 -12.92 -5.21 6.11
C TYR A 44 -12.48 -6.58 6.60
N ILE A 45 -12.32 -6.75 7.91
CA ILE A 45 -12.01 -8.04 8.52
C ILE A 45 -13.15 -9.03 8.27
N GLU A 46 -14.39 -8.68 8.63
CA GLU A 46 -15.58 -9.53 8.44
C GLU A 46 -15.73 -9.98 7.00
N ARG A 47 -15.59 -9.05 6.04
CA ARG A 47 -15.71 -9.38 4.61
C ARG A 47 -14.59 -10.30 4.16
N THR A 48 -13.37 -10.11 4.64
CA THR A 48 -12.20 -10.88 4.23
C THR A 48 -12.22 -12.29 4.83
N MET A 49 -12.71 -12.44 6.06
CA MET A 49 -12.84 -13.74 6.72
C MET A 49 -13.77 -14.70 5.97
N ASN A 50 -14.76 -14.17 5.23
CA ASN A 50 -15.65 -14.99 4.38
C ASN A 50 -14.91 -15.75 3.26
N PHE A 51 -13.64 -15.41 2.97
CA PHE A 51 -12.80 -16.09 1.99
C PHE A 51 -11.86 -17.15 2.62
N GLY A 52 -12.07 -17.51 3.89
CA GLY A 52 -11.30 -18.54 4.58
C GLY A 52 -10.04 -18.05 5.28
N LEU A 53 -9.89 -16.73 5.46
CA LEU A 53 -8.82 -16.12 6.25
C LEU A 53 -9.25 -15.99 7.72
N SER A 54 -8.34 -16.19 8.66
CA SER A 54 -8.60 -16.02 10.08
C SER A 54 -8.30 -14.59 10.56
N PHE A 55 -8.91 -14.20 11.69
CA PHE A 55 -8.64 -12.92 12.34
C PHE A 55 -7.16 -12.76 12.70
N ASP A 56 -6.55 -13.81 13.25
CA ASP A 56 -5.14 -13.83 13.63
C ASP A 56 -4.22 -13.59 12.42
N GLU A 57 -4.53 -14.19 11.27
CA GLU A 57 -3.76 -13.94 10.05
C GLU A 57 -3.87 -12.49 9.58
N LEU A 58 -5.08 -11.91 9.63
CA LEU A 58 -5.33 -10.53 9.21
C LEU A 58 -4.63 -9.49 10.10
N GLN A 59 -4.51 -9.76 11.42
CA GLN A 59 -3.87 -8.86 12.39
C GLN A 59 -2.45 -9.23 12.79
N SER A 60 -1.89 -10.34 12.28
CA SER A 60 -0.52 -10.80 12.60
C SER A 60 0.61 -9.84 12.22
N GLY A 61 0.31 -8.76 11.49
CA GLY A 61 1.32 -7.83 10.96
C GLY A 61 2.21 -8.45 9.87
N ARG A 62 1.89 -9.66 9.40
CA ARG A 62 2.59 -10.33 8.30
C ARG A 62 2.22 -9.69 6.96
N PRO A 63 3.13 -9.66 5.98
CA PRO A 63 2.82 -9.16 4.65
C PRO A 63 1.75 -10.02 3.96
N MET A 64 0.70 -9.38 3.47
CA MET A 64 -0.32 -10.00 2.62
C MET A 64 0.17 -10.06 1.18
N ILE A 65 0.20 -11.25 0.59
CA ILE A 65 0.71 -11.49 -0.77
C ILE A 65 -0.44 -11.86 -1.69
N GLY A 66 -0.73 -11.01 -2.68
CA GLY A 66 -1.68 -11.32 -3.75
C GLY A 66 -1.01 -12.14 -4.85
N ILE A 67 -1.66 -13.23 -5.26
CA ILE A 67 -1.24 -14.06 -6.40
C ILE A 67 -2.21 -13.74 -7.55
N ALA A 68 -1.66 -13.33 -8.70
CA ALA A 68 -2.41 -12.98 -9.91
C ALA A 68 -2.45 -14.15 -10.90
#